data_AF-A0A933TBE0-F1
#
_entry.id   AF-A0A933TBE0-F1
#
_cell.length_a   1.000
_cell.length_b   1.000
_cell.length_c   1.000
_cell.angle_alpha   90.00
_cell.angle_beta   90.00
_cell.angle_gamma   90.00
#
_symmetry.space_group_name_H-M   'P 1'
#
loop_
_entity.id
_entity.type
_entity.pdbx_description
1 polymer ?
#
loop_
_entity_poly.entity_id
_entity_poly.type
_entity_poly.pdbx_seq_one_letter_code
_entity_poly.pdbx_strand_id
1 'polypeptide(L)' 'MKHVHKYETISHHGIISELMDLGIKAAEIRKCKKCQHEMTFVLTPKGEWVPLFDDREADDQDILMA' A
#
# COMPACT_ATOMS: atom_id res chain seq x y z
N MET A 1 -12.99 -7.31 11.53
CA MET A 1 -12.62 -7.89 12.84
C MET A 1 -11.41 -7.09 13.28
N LYS A 2 -11.62 -6.06 14.11
CA LYS A 2 -10.63 -4.99 14.32
C LYS A 2 -9.29 -5.56 14.78
N HIS A 3 -8.28 -5.46 13.94
CA HIS A 3 -6.91 -5.79 14.30
C HIS A 3 -5.94 -4.82 13.63
N VAL A 4 -4.79 -4.63 14.26
CA VAL A 4 -3.70 -3.87 13.67
C VAL A 4 -3.07 -4.70 12.56
N HIS A 5 -3.03 -4.15 11.34
CA HIS A 5 -2.42 -4.82 10.21
C HIS A 5 -0.92 -5.00 10.42
N LYS A 6 -0.45 -6.21 10.16
CA LYS A 6 0.97 -6.57 10.13
C LYS A 6 1.28 -7.09 8.74
N TYR A 7 1.80 -6.21 7.91
CA TYR A 7 2.06 -6.45 6.50
C TYR A 7 3.40 -7.14 6.26
N GLU A 8 3.44 -8.03 5.27
CA GLU A 8 4.67 -8.58 4.68
C GLU A 8 4.69 -8.37 3.17
N THR A 9 5.86 -8.05 2.63
CA THR A 9 6.04 -7.90 1.18
C THR A 9 5.77 -9.21 0.46
N ILE A 10 4.92 -9.15 -0.57
CA ILE A 10 4.61 -10.30 -1.44
C ILE A 10 4.98 -10.05 -2.91
N SER A 11 5.18 -8.79 -3.32
CA SER A 11 5.58 -8.45 -4.68
C SER A 11 6.30 -7.11 -4.74
N HIS A 12 7.32 -7.01 -5.61
CA HIS A 12 7.98 -5.75 -5.96
C HIS A 12 7.66 -5.42 -7.41
N HIS A 13 6.99 -4.29 -7.65
CA HIS A 13 6.67 -3.85 -9.00
C HIS A 13 7.60 -2.71 -9.40
N GLY A 14 8.05 -2.73 -10.66
CA GLY A 14 8.64 -1.55 -11.26
C GLY A 14 7.60 -0.43 -11.32
N ILE A 15 8.03 0.81 -11.13
CA ILE A 15 7.19 2.00 -11.28
C ILE A 15 7.51 2.70 -12.60
N ILE A 16 6.51 3.37 -13.17
CA ILE A 16 6.68 4.17 -14.39
C ILE A 16 7.42 5.48 -14.07
N SER A 17 8.04 6.08 -15.09
CA SER A 17 8.79 7.34 -15.01
C SER A 17 7.99 8.47 -14.36
N GLU A 18 6.72 8.57 -14.66
CA GLU A 18 5.81 9.62 -14.22
C GLU A 18 5.65 9.61 -12.69
N LEU A 19 5.70 8.43 -12.06
CA LEU A 19 5.68 8.32 -10.60
C LEU A 19 7.05 8.68 -9.98
N MET A 20 8.14 8.41 -10.70
CA MET A 20 9.47 8.85 -10.28
C MET A 20 9.59 10.38 -10.28
N ASP A 21 8.98 11.04 -11.26
CA ASP A 21 8.92 12.51 -11.35
C ASP A 21 8.12 13.12 -10.18
N LEU A 22 7.18 12.37 -9.61
CA LEU A 22 6.47 12.71 -8.38
C LEU A 22 7.24 12.35 -7.10
N GLY A 23 8.46 11.83 -7.23
CA GLY A 23 9.36 11.49 -6.13
C GLY A 23 9.17 10.08 -5.56
N ILE A 24 8.32 9.25 -6.13
CA ILE A 24 8.18 7.85 -5.71
C ILE A 24 9.36 7.06 -6.27
N LYS A 25 10.11 6.37 -5.40
CA LYS A 25 11.33 5.63 -5.81
C LYS A 25 11.09 4.16 -6.13
N ALA A 26 10.09 3.56 -5.49
CA ALA A 26 9.70 2.17 -5.70
C ALA A 26 8.28 1.93 -5.19
N ALA A 27 7.67 0.82 -5.61
CA ALA A 27 6.40 0.35 -5.08
C ALA A 27 6.46 -1.16 -4.82
N GLU A 28 5.76 -1.60 -3.78
CA GLU A 28 5.61 -3.01 -3.45
C GLU A 28 4.18 -3.29 -2.96
N ILE A 29 3.72 -4.52 -3.15
CA ILE A 29 2.48 -4.99 -2.55
C ILE A 29 2.84 -5.74 -1.28
N ARG A 30 2.19 -5.38 -0.18
CA ARG A 30 2.29 -6.11 1.08
C ARG A 30 0.93 -6.69 1.47
N LYS A 31 0.96 -7.82 2.16
CA LYS A 31 -0.23 -8.54 2.62
C LYS A 31 -0.25 -8.66 4.13
N CYS A 32 -1.39 -8.34 4.76
CA CYS A 32 -1.57 -8.53 6.19
C CYS A 32 -1.64 -10.03 6.51
N LYS A 33 -0.79 -10.49 7.45
CA LYS A 33 -0.77 -11.90 7.88
C LYS A 33 -2.12 -12.43 8.39
N LYS A 34 -2.94 -11.56 8.98
CA LYS A 34 -4.16 -11.94 9.70
C LYS A 34 -5.40 -11.94 8.82
N CYS A 35 -5.75 -10.78 8.24
CA CYS A 35 -6.94 -10.64 7.39
C CYS A 35 -6.69 -10.88 5.91
N GLN A 36 -5.43 -11.13 5.51
CA GLN A 36 -5.06 -11.31 4.11
C GLN A 36 -5.32 -10.09 3.21
N HIS A 37 -5.59 -8.92 3.81
CA HIS A 37 -5.76 -7.65 3.09
C HIS A 37 -4.42 -7.21 2.46
N GLU A 38 -4.48 -6.82 1.20
CA GLU A 38 -3.34 -6.34 0.42
C GLU A 38 -3.32 -4.82 0.36
N MET A 39 -2.15 -4.22 0.48
CA MET A 39 -1.93 -2.78 0.47
C MET A 39 -0.67 -2.46 -0.33
N THR A 40 -0.73 -1.42 -1.15
CA THR A 40 0.44 -0.91 -1.86
C THR A 40 1.24 -0.02 -0.93
N PHE A 41 2.54 -0.25 -0.85
CA PHE A 41 3.49 0.63 -0.19
C PHE A 41 4.39 1.29 -1.23
N VAL A 42 4.70 2.55 -1.02
CA VAL A 42 5.60 3.33 -1.88
C VAL A 42 6.81 3.79 -1.09
N LEU A 43 7.98 3.74 -1.73
CA LEU A 43 9.22 4.25 -1.16
C LEU A 43 9.33 5.73 -1.49
N THR A 44 9.27 6.57 -0.46
CA THR A 44 9.37 8.02 -0.58
C THR A 44 10.80 8.48 -0.87
N PRO A 45 11.01 9.76 -1.28
CA PRO A 45 12.36 10.30 -1.47
C PRO A 45 13.25 10.17 -0.23
N LYS A 46 12.64 10.20 0.97
CA LYS A 46 13.29 10.09 2.28
C LYS A 46 13.77 8.68 2.61
N GLY A 47 13.44 7.68 1.78
CA GLY A 47 13.78 6.27 2.04
C GLY A 47 12.79 5.58 2.98
N GLU A 48 11.63 6.18 3.21
CA GLU A 48 10.58 5.63 4.07
C GLU A 48 9.51 4.93 3.22
N TRP A 49 9.11 3.73 3.63
CA TRP A 49 7.97 3.02 3.05
C TRP A 49 6.68 3.48 3.72
N VAL A 50 5.76 4.01 2.92
CA VAL A 50 4.45 4.47 3.40
C VAL A 50 3.34 3.75 2.64
N PRO A 51 2.20 3.44 3.28
CA PRO A 51 1.05 2.92 2.57
C PRO A 51 0.53 3.99 1.59
N LEU A 52 0.18 3.57 0.38
CA LEU A 52 -0.34 4.47 -0.65
C LEU A 52 -1.76 4.94 -0.33
N PHE A 53 -2.53 4.07 0.34
CA PHE A 53 -3.91 4.35 0.74
C PHE A 53 -4.04 4.32 2.25
N ASP A 54 -5.08 4.99 2.75
CA ASP A 54 -5.40 4.97 4.16
C ASP A 54 -5.71 3.55 4.64
N ASP A 55 -5.01 3.13 5.68
CA ASP A 55 -5.16 1.81 6.27
C ASP A 55 -6.32 1.79 7.30
N ARG A 56 -7.53 2.04 6.80
CA ARG A 56 -8.78 1.92 7.57
C ARG A 56 -9.43 0.59 7.19
N GLU A 57 -10.01 -0.13 8.16
CA GLU A 57 -10.89 -1.27 7.82
C GLU A 57 -12.01 -0.71 6.93
N ALA A 58 -12.11 -1.20 5.69
CA ALA A 58 -13.11 -0.78 4.72
C ALA A 58 -14.50 -0.80 5.35
N ASP A 59 -15.17 0.36 5.35
CA ASP A 59 -16.59 0.44 5.66
C ASP A 59 -17.36 0.10 4.37
N ASP A 60 -18.60 -0.37 4.51
CA ASP A 60 -19.46 -0.77 3.38
C ASP A 60 -19.70 0.39 2.37
N GLN A 61 -19.26 1.61 2.71
CA GLN A 61 -19.36 2.82 1.90
C GLN A 61 -18.22 3.01 0.88
N ASP A 62 -17.08 2.31 1.00
CA ASP A 62 -15.95 2.43 0.06
C ASP A 62 -16.19 1.63 -1.25
N ILE A 63 -17.21 0.78 -1.30
CA ILE A 63 -17.56 -0.06 -2.46
C ILE A 63 -18.19 0.77 -3.60
N LEU A 64 -18.66 2.00 -3.32
CA LEU A 64 -19.42 2.82 -4.29
C LEU A 64 -18.58 3.78 -5.13
N MET A 65 -17.25 3.79 -5.00
CA MET A 65 -16.35 4.64 -5.80
C MET A 65 -15.39 3.85 -6.71
N ALA A 66 -15.61 2.55 -6.89
CA ALA A 66 -14.88 1.70 -7.85
C ALA A 66 -15.48 1.75 -9.27
#